data_AF-A0AAN8IPU3-F1
#
_entry.id   AF-A0AAN8IPU3-F1
#
_cell.length_a   1.000
_cell.length_b   1.000
_cell.length_c   1.000
_cell.angle_alpha   90.00
_cell.angle_beta   90.00
_cell.angle_gamma   90.00
#
_symmetry.space_group_name_H-M   'P 1'
#
loop_
_entity.id
_entity.type
_entity.pdbx_description
1 polymer ?
#
loop_
_entity_poly.entity_id
_entity_poly.type
_entity_poly.pdbx_seq_one_letter_code
_entity_poly.pdbx_strand_id
1 'polypeptide(L)'
;MLTRFYGVLGWTGSKCDTPCAAGTYGPHCSITCRCRNGGVCDRFSGECQCPRGFKGQDCSTQCENGFYGDDCDLKCDCSGGSCQQKTGKCVCGPGKEGDTCSSDCKPGYFGFGCIEKCGNCTIDGSPTACDSKTGACLKCPIGKAGTNCQHSCEDGTWGENCANKCTCSDGHKCDPVTGKCICDHGYTGKNCEQKCPEGKWGVDCA
;
A
#
# COMPACT_ATOMS: atom_id res chain seq x y z
N MET A 1 27.39 30.69 61.85
CA MET A 1 26.26 30.56 60.89
C MET A 1 26.86 30.31 59.52
N LEU A 2 26.81 29.07 59.02
CA LEU A 2 27.18 28.78 57.63
C LEU A 2 26.02 29.24 56.76
N THR A 3 26.20 30.36 56.06
CA THR A 3 25.27 30.79 55.02
C THR A 3 25.33 29.73 53.92
N ARG A 4 24.39 28.78 53.91
CA ARG A 4 24.20 27.89 52.76
C ARG A 4 23.78 28.79 51.59
N PHE A 5 24.72 29.09 50.69
CA PHE A 5 24.39 29.57 49.36
C PHE A 5 23.72 28.40 48.64
N TYR A 6 22.40 28.33 48.71
CA TYR A 6 21.64 27.46 47.82
C TYR A 6 21.83 28.07 46.42
N GLY A 7 22.69 27.44 45.60
CA GLY A 7 22.87 27.83 44.21
C GLY A 7 21.52 27.89 43.50
N VAL A 8 21.28 28.96 42.74
CA VAL A 8 20.03 29.16 42.02
C VAL A 8 19.88 28.05 40.98
N LEU A 9 18.78 27.30 41.02
CA LEU A 9 18.54 26.20 40.09
C LEU A 9 18.57 26.71 38.64
N GLY A 10 19.17 25.90 37.76
CA GLY A 10 19.32 26.24 36.35
C GLY A 10 20.43 27.23 36.04
N TRP A 11 21.13 27.78 37.03
CA TRP A 11 22.25 28.70 36.82
C TRP A 11 23.56 28.17 37.45
N THR A 12 24.69 28.61 36.90
CA THR A 12 26.04 28.31 37.39
C THR A 12 26.93 29.56 37.28
N GLY A 13 28.19 29.43 37.69
CA GLY A 13 29.16 30.53 37.81
C GLY A 13 29.22 31.10 39.22
N SER A 14 30.31 31.82 39.52
CA SER A 14 30.55 32.42 40.84
C SER A 14 29.49 33.45 41.25
N LYS A 15 28.75 34.00 40.28
CA LYS A 15 27.65 34.94 40.48
C LYS A 15 26.27 34.40 40.10
N CYS A 16 26.17 33.11 39.74
CA CYS A 16 24.92 32.49 39.26
C CYS A 16 24.29 33.20 38.04
N ASP A 17 25.13 33.68 37.12
CA ASP A 17 24.75 34.47 35.94
C ASP A 17 24.86 33.71 34.61
N THR A 18 25.38 32.48 34.63
CA THR A 18 25.51 31.63 33.45
C THR A 18 24.43 30.55 33.46
N PRO A 19 23.62 30.38 32.40
CA PRO A 19 22.63 29.31 32.36
C PRO A 19 23.31 27.93 32.28
N CYS A 20 22.66 26.90 32.83
CA CYS A 20 23.11 25.53 32.62
C CYS A 20 23.20 25.21 31.12
N ALA A 21 24.26 24.48 30.76
CA ALA A 21 24.40 23.95 29.41
C ALA A 21 23.24 22.98 29.11
N ALA A 22 22.89 22.86 27.82
CA ALA A 22 21.83 21.96 27.38
C ALA A 22 22.08 20.53 27.89
N GLY A 23 21.04 19.90 28.46
CA GLY A 23 21.12 18.56 29.04
C GLY A 23 21.62 18.50 30.49
N THR A 24 21.81 19.64 31.15
CA THR A 24 22.16 19.69 32.59
C THR A 24 21.21 20.58 33.39
N TYR A 25 21.00 20.24 34.66
CA TYR A 25 20.10 20.95 35.57
C TYR A 25 20.56 20.81 37.03
N GLY A 26 19.78 21.39 37.94
CA GLY A 26 20.00 21.28 39.38
C GLY A 26 21.06 22.26 39.90
N PRO A 27 21.46 22.12 41.18
CA PRO A 27 22.45 23.01 41.80
C PRO A 27 23.78 22.96 41.04
N HIS A 28 24.28 24.14 40.64
CA HIS A 28 25.51 24.30 39.87
C HIS A 28 25.54 23.50 38.55
N CYS A 29 24.38 23.11 38.01
CA CYS A 29 24.25 22.30 36.79
C CYS A 29 24.93 20.93 36.89
N SER A 30 24.99 20.35 38.08
CA SER A 30 25.74 19.11 38.34
C SER A 30 24.97 17.83 37.97
N ILE A 31 23.71 17.94 37.54
CA ILE A 31 22.85 16.80 37.24
C ILE A 31 22.61 16.74 35.73
N THR A 32 22.86 15.57 35.12
CA THR A 32 22.61 15.33 33.69
C THR A 32 21.19 14.82 33.48
N CYS A 33 20.46 15.43 32.55
CA CYS A 33 19.13 14.99 32.16
C CYS A 33 19.20 13.69 31.36
N ARG A 34 18.12 12.90 31.40
CA ARG A 34 18.05 11.59 30.73
C ARG A 34 17.17 11.60 29.48
N CYS A 35 16.80 12.77 28.97
CA CYS A 35 15.91 12.92 27.82
C CYS A 35 16.44 12.16 26.60
N ARG A 36 15.57 11.39 25.96
CA ARG A 36 15.82 10.60 24.74
C ARG A 36 15.08 11.19 23.56
N ASN A 37 15.32 10.63 22.38
CA ASN A 37 14.60 10.95 21.14
C ASN A 37 14.60 12.44 20.75
N GLY A 38 15.57 13.22 21.24
CA GLY A 38 15.66 14.66 21.00
C GLY A 38 14.83 15.51 21.97
N GLY A 39 14.39 14.95 23.10
CA GLY A 39 13.72 15.70 24.16
C GLY A 39 14.59 16.82 24.73
N VAL A 40 13.96 17.96 25.00
CA VAL A 40 14.64 19.16 25.50
C VAL A 40 14.53 19.17 27.02
N CYS A 41 15.68 19.21 27.69
CA CYS A 41 15.69 19.26 29.14
C CYS A 41 15.40 20.67 29.67
N ASP A 42 14.45 20.79 30.58
CA ASP A 42 14.27 21.98 31.38
C ASP A 42 15.42 22.12 32.39
N ARG A 43 16.18 23.21 32.26
CA ARG A 43 17.35 23.48 33.10
C ARG A 43 17.02 23.72 34.57
N PHE A 44 15.76 24.00 34.93
CA PHE A 44 15.36 24.29 36.30
C PHE A 44 14.91 23.03 37.04
N SER A 45 14.02 22.23 36.44
CA SER A 45 13.43 21.02 37.02
C SER A 45 14.14 19.73 36.63
N GLY A 46 14.81 19.72 35.46
CA GLY A 46 15.37 18.51 34.85
C GLY A 46 14.36 17.68 34.07
N GLU A 47 13.11 18.16 33.95
CA GLU A 47 12.05 17.50 33.21
C GLU A 47 12.32 17.56 31.70
N CYS A 48 11.91 16.51 31.00
CA CYS A 48 12.07 16.43 29.55
C CYS A 48 10.80 16.89 28.85
N GLN A 49 10.93 17.95 28.05
CA GLN A 49 9.92 18.32 27.07
C GLN A 49 10.07 17.38 25.86
N CYS A 50 9.09 16.50 25.69
CA CYS A 50 9.15 15.49 24.66
C CYS A 50 8.78 16.03 23.28
N PRO A 51 9.48 15.59 22.23
CA PRO A 51 9.08 15.93 20.88
C PRO A 51 7.80 15.16 20.53
N ARG A 52 6.99 15.75 19.64
CA ARG A 52 5.78 15.11 19.08
C ARG A 52 6.03 13.65 18.72
N GLY A 53 5.12 12.78 19.13
CA GLY A 53 5.18 11.34 18.89
C GLY A 53 5.87 10.52 19.98
N PHE A 54 6.35 11.16 21.05
CA PHE A 54 6.92 10.51 22.22
C PHE A 54 6.32 11.08 23.51
N LYS A 55 6.31 10.28 24.58
CA LYS A 55 5.86 10.66 25.92
C LYS A 55 6.70 10.02 27.02
N GLY A 56 6.43 10.42 28.25
CA GLY A 56 7.04 9.88 29.46
C GLY A 56 8.23 10.71 29.94
N GLN A 57 8.70 10.43 31.16
CA GLN A 57 9.66 11.28 31.87
C GLN A 57 10.98 11.51 31.14
N ASP A 58 11.42 10.56 30.32
CA ASP A 58 12.65 10.65 29.52
C ASP A 58 12.38 10.61 28.01
N CYS A 59 11.12 10.74 27.58
CA CYS A 59 10.70 10.67 26.18
C CYS A 59 11.07 9.35 25.46
N SER A 60 11.27 8.25 26.20
CA SER A 60 11.60 6.95 25.62
C SER A 60 10.42 6.23 24.98
N THR A 61 9.19 6.55 25.39
CA THR A 61 7.98 5.85 24.94
C THR A 61 7.42 6.53 23.71
N GLN A 62 7.41 5.85 22.57
CA GLN A 62 6.69 6.30 21.37
C GLN A 62 5.18 6.20 21.60
N CYS A 63 4.39 7.09 20.98
CA CYS A 63 2.93 6.99 21.05
C CYS A 63 2.44 5.65 20.49
N GLU A 64 1.43 5.09 21.15
CA GLU A 64 0.74 3.89 20.67
C GLU A 64 0.01 4.18 19.35
N ASN A 65 -0.23 3.13 18.56
CA ASN A 65 -0.97 3.30 17.30
C ASN A 65 -2.37 3.87 17.58
N GLY A 66 -2.74 4.91 16.84
CA GLY A 66 -3.99 5.65 17.06
C GLY A 66 -3.83 6.91 17.93
N PHE A 67 -2.64 7.19 18.46
CA PHE A 67 -2.34 8.42 19.20
C PHE A 67 -1.16 9.18 18.59
N TYR A 68 -1.17 10.51 18.70
CA TYR A 68 -0.16 11.38 18.13
C TYR A 68 -0.05 12.72 18.86
N GLY A 69 0.91 13.54 18.44
CA GLY A 69 1.07 14.91 18.93
C GLY A 69 1.94 14.99 20.17
N ASP A 70 1.79 16.07 20.93
CA ASP A 70 2.49 16.29 22.19
C ASP A 70 1.90 15.35 23.25
N ASP A 71 2.77 14.66 23.99
CA ASP A 71 2.45 13.65 25.01
C ASP A 71 1.46 12.53 24.60
N CYS A 72 1.20 12.39 23.30
CA CYS A 72 0.27 11.43 22.71
C CYS A 72 -1.21 11.68 23.07
N ASP A 73 -1.59 12.91 23.36
CA ASP A 73 -2.96 13.24 23.79
C ASP A 73 -3.98 13.34 22.65
N LEU A 74 -3.52 13.41 21.40
CA LEU A 74 -4.39 13.50 20.24
C LEU A 74 -4.67 12.10 19.67
N LYS A 75 -5.94 11.84 19.33
CA LYS A 75 -6.36 10.56 18.74
C LYS A 75 -6.51 10.69 17.23
N CYS A 76 -6.05 9.68 16.50
CA CYS A 76 -6.21 9.58 15.05
C CYS A 76 -7.53 8.92 14.68
N ASP A 77 -8.09 9.33 13.54
CA ASP A 77 -9.23 8.67 12.92
C ASP A 77 -8.83 8.15 11.54
N CYS A 78 -8.35 6.90 11.50
CA CYS A 78 -7.81 6.29 10.28
C CYS A 78 -8.67 5.14 9.74
N SER A 79 -9.91 4.95 10.20
CA SER A 79 -10.82 3.90 9.70
C SER A 79 -10.19 2.50 9.53
N GLY A 80 -9.24 2.12 10.39
CA GLY A 80 -8.48 0.86 10.33
C GLY A 80 -7.08 0.94 9.69
N GLY A 81 -6.68 2.11 9.18
CA GLY A 81 -5.31 2.44 8.76
C GLY A 81 -4.35 2.72 9.92
N SER A 82 -3.06 2.85 9.61
CA SER A 82 -2.02 3.16 10.59
C SER A 82 -1.89 4.67 10.79
N CYS A 83 -1.60 5.12 12.01
CA CYS A 83 -1.41 6.54 12.29
C CYS A 83 0.07 6.90 12.47
N GLN A 84 0.50 8.03 11.90
CA GLN A 84 1.81 8.61 12.16
C GLN A 84 1.82 9.38 13.49
N GLN A 85 2.63 8.93 14.46
CA GLN A 85 2.64 9.45 15.83
C GLN A 85 3.07 10.93 15.92
N LYS A 86 3.85 11.43 14.94
CA LYS A 86 4.33 12.82 14.96
C LYS A 86 3.29 13.80 14.42
N THR A 87 2.56 13.40 13.38
CA THR A 87 1.74 14.31 12.55
C THR A 87 0.25 14.04 12.65
N GLY A 88 -0.15 12.85 13.08
CA GLY A 88 -1.54 12.39 13.06
C GLY A 88 -2.03 11.94 11.68
N LYS A 89 -1.18 11.98 10.65
CA LYS A 89 -1.56 11.56 9.30
C LYS A 89 -1.79 10.07 9.24
N CYS A 90 -2.84 9.67 8.53
CA CYS A 90 -3.14 8.27 8.29
C CYS A 90 -2.33 7.72 7.13
N VAL A 91 -1.89 6.48 7.29
CA VAL A 91 -1.32 5.65 6.24
C VAL A 91 -2.33 4.55 5.97
N CYS A 92 -2.98 4.64 4.81
CA CYS A 92 -4.05 3.74 4.44
C CYS A 92 -3.51 2.37 4.05
N GLY A 93 -4.20 1.32 4.49
CA GLY A 93 -3.95 -0.03 4.01
C GLY A 93 -4.35 -0.20 2.54
N PRO A 94 -4.12 -1.39 1.96
CA PRO A 94 -4.47 -1.65 0.57
C PRO A 94 -5.97 -1.44 0.32
N GLY A 95 -6.30 -0.81 -0.81
CA GLY A 95 -7.68 -0.59 -1.23
C GLY A 95 -8.39 0.61 -0.62
N LYS A 96 -7.72 1.37 0.25
CA LYS A 96 -8.27 2.57 0.89
C LYS A 96 -7.44 3.82 0.58
N GLU A 97 -8.12 4.96 0.48
CA GLU A 97 -7.53 6.28 0.31
C GLU A 97 -8.26 7.36 1.12
N GLY A 98 -7.75 8.59 1.03
CA GLY A 98 -8.23 9.76 1.75
C GLY A 98 -7.54 9.95 3.10
N ASP A 99 -7.73 11.13 3.69
CA ASP A 99 -7.02 11.53 4.91
C ASP A 99 -7.35 10.66 6.14
N THR A 100 -8.53 10.03 6.14
CA THR A 100 -8.99 9.11 7.21
C THR A 100 -9.10 7.66 6.77
N CYS A 101 -8.65 7.33 5.55
CA CYS A 101 -8.75 6.00 4.95
C CYS A 101 -10.17 5.40 4.90
N SER A 102 -11.18 6.26 4.92
CA SER A 102 -12.59 5.88 4.88
C SER A 102 -13.06 5.53 3.47
N SER A 103 -12.42 6.11 2.45
CA SER A 103 -12.80 5.94 1.04
C SER A 103 -12.08 4.74 0.43
N ASP A 104 -12.78 3.98 -0.41
CA ASP A 104 -12.14 2.98 -1.28
C ASP A 104 -11.35 3.65 -2.40
N CYS A 105 -10.37 2.93 -2.97
CA CYS A 105 -9.67 3.40 -4.15
C CYS A 105 -10.63 3.76 -5.28
N LYS A 106 -10.33 4.85 -5.98
CA LYS A 106 -10.96 5.17 -7.26
C LYS A 106 -10.88 3.99 -8.23
N PRO A 107 -11.92 3.77 -9.05
CA PRO A 107 -11.90 2.73 -10.07
C PRO A 107 -10.64 2.82 -10.96
N GLY A 108 -10.00 1.68 -11.19
CA GLY A 108 -8.75 1.61 -11.95
C GLY A 108 -7.49 1.71 -11.09
N TYR A 109 -7.61 1.86 -9.77
CA TYR A 109 -6.47 1.89 -8.85
C TYR A 109 -6.61 0.88 -7.72
N PHE A 110 -5.46 0.40 -7.21
CA PHE A 110 -5.39 -0.56 -6.13
C PHE A 110 -4.12 -0.41 -5.29
N GLY A 111 -4.00 -1.23 -4.25
CA GLY A 111 -2.80 -1.34 -3.42
C GLY A 111 -2.72 -0.26 -2.34
N PHE A 112 -1.54 -0.09 -1.74
CA PHE A 112 -1.32 0.87 -0.66
C PHE A 112 -1.43 2.31 -1.19
N GLY A 113 -2.33 3.09 -0.59
CA GLY A 113 -2.57 4.47 -1.01
C GLY A 113 -3.07 4.62 -2.45
N CYS A 114 -3.57 3.54 -3.07
CA CYS A 114 -4.16 3.53 -4.41
C CYS A 114 -3.24 4.09 -5.51
N ILE A 115 -1.94 3.85 -5.41
CA ILE A 115 -0.95 4.35 -6.38
C ILE A 115 -0.77 3.41 -7.59
N GLU A 116 -1.18 2.16 -7.47
CA GLU A 116 -1.05 1.15 -8.53
C GLU A 116 -2.26 1.19 -9.44
N LYS A 117 -2.05 1.01 -10.75
CA LYS A 117 -3.12 1.00 -11.75
C LYS A 117 -3.53 -0.43 -12.07
N CYS A 118 -4.83 -0.69 -12.12
CA CYS A 118 -5.37 -1.97 -12.59
C CYS A 118 -4.80 -2.33 -13.98
N GLY A 119 -4.66 -3.64 -14.22
CA GLY A 119 -4.31 -4.17 -15.54
C GLY A 119 -5.41 -3.99 -16.58
N ASN A 120 -5.33 -4.74 -17.67
CA ASN A 120 -6.27 -4.64 -18.79
C ASN A 120 -7.57 -5.43 -18.51
N CYS A 121 -8.33 -4.99 -17.51
CA CYS A 121 -9.58 -5.62 -17.07
C CYS A 121 -10.82 -5.15 -17.87
N THR A 122 -10.66 -4.58 -19.07
CA THR A 122 -11.76 -3.91 -19.81
C THR A 122 -12.67 -4.90 -20.50
N ILE A 123 -13.91 -5.04 -20.05
CA ILE A 123 -14.85 -6.00 -20.65
C ILE A 123 -15.58 -5.39 -21.87
N ASP A 124 -15.77 -4.06 -21.91
CA ASP A 124 -16.53 -3.35 -22.96
C ASP A 124 -16.05 -1.90 -23.19
N GLY A 125 -14.74 -1.63 -23.07
CA GLY A 125 -14.20 -0.26 -23.11
C GLY A 125 -14.52 0.59 -21.87
N SER A 126 -15.29 0.05 -20.91
CA SER A 126 -15.45 0.59 -19.57
C SER A 126 -14.31 0.12 -18.66
N PRO A 127 -13.71 0.97 -17.83
CA PRO A 127 -12.70 0.56 -16.86
C PRO A 127 -13.37 -0.32 -15.81
N THR A 128 -13.39 -1.64 -16.04
CA THR A 128 -13.92 -2.55 -15.02
C THR A 128 -12.86 -2.67 -13.92
N ALA A 129 -13.32 -2.40 -12.70
CA ALA A 129 -12.50 -2.36 -11.51
C ALA A 129 -11.78 -3.69 -11.29
N CYS A 130 -10.48 -3.61 -11.05
CA CYS A 130 -9.79 -4.66 -10.32
C CYS A 130 -10.15 -4.57 -8.83
N ASP A 131 -9.94 -5.66 -8.10
CA ASP A 131 -10.00 -5.65 -6.65
C ASP A 131 -9.06 -4.57 -6.10
N SER A 132 -9.59 -3.66 -5.29
CA SER A 132 -8.84 -2.48 -4.82
C SER A 132 -7.67 -2.84 -3.89
N LYS A 133 -7.66 -4.04 -3.30
CA LYS A 133 -6.58 -4.49 -2.42
C LYS A 133 -5.46 -5.17 -3.19
N THR A 134 -5.81 -6.05 -4.11
CA THR A 134 -4.89 -7.00 -4.74
C THR A 134 -4.56 -6.66 -6.20
N GLY A 135 -5.39 -5.85 -6.85
CA GLY A 135 -5.22 -5.52 -8.27
C GLY A 135 -5.71 -6.60 -9.22
N ALA A 136 -6.23 -7.72 -8.71
CA ALA A 136 -6.78 -8.80 -9.52
C ALA A 136 -8.02 -8.34 -10.27
N CYS A 137 -8.10 -8.63 -11.57
CA CYS A 137 -9.29 -8.32 -12.35
C CYS A 137 -10.49 -9.09 -11.78
N LEU A 138 -11.57 -8.38 -11.45
CA LEU A 138 -12.79 -9.01 -10.95
C LEU A 138 -13.47 -9.87 -12.02
N LYS A 139 -13.29 -9.51 -13.29
CA LYS A 139 -13.77 -10.22 -14.46
C LYS A 139 -12.83 -9.97 -15.64
N CYS A 140 -12.65 -10.98 -16.48
CA CYS A 140 -11.86 -10.88 -17.70
C CYS A 140 -12.72 -10.74 -18.96
N PRO A 141 -12.17 -10.12 -20.02
CA PRO A 141 -12.78 -10.15 -21.34
C PRO A 141 -12.98 -11.60 -21.82
N ILE A 142 -13.98 -11.82 -22.66
CA ILE A 142 -14.24 -13.13 -23.28
C ILE A 142 -12.97 -13.58 -24.04
N GLY A 143 -12.58 -14.85 -23.88
CA GLY A 143 -11.37 -15.38 -24.49
C GLY A 143 -10.07 -15.03 -23.76
N LYS A 144 -10.14 -14.38 -22.60
CA LYS A 144 -8.99 -14.09 -21.72
C LYS A 144 -9.11 -14.81 -20.37
N ALA A 145 -7.95 -15.13 -19.81
CA ALA A 145 -7.78 -15.80 -18.53
C ALA A 145 -6.57 -15.26 -17.75
N GLY A 146 -6.45 -15.71 -16.50
CA GLY A 146 -5.42 -15.28 -15.56
C GLY A 146 -5.91 -14.18 -14.61
N THR A 147 -5.15 -13.96 -13.54
CA THR A 147 -5.49 -13.00 -12.47
C THR A 147 -5.68 -11.57 -12.95
N ASN A 148 -4.96 -11.16 -14.00
CA ASN A 148 -5.02 -9.83 -14.60
C ASN A 148 -5.36 -9.88 -16.09
N CYS A 149 -6.04 -10.95 -16.53
CA CYS A 149 -6.48 -11.16 -17.92
C CYS A 149 -5.33 -11.12 -18.96
N GLN A 150 -4.12 -11.46 -18.52
CA GLN A 150 -2.91 -11.38 -19.34
C GLN A 150 -2.78 -12.54 -20.34
N HIS A 151 -3.52 -13.63 -20.15
CA HIS A 151 -3.47 -14.81 -21.00
C HIS A 151 -4.72 -14.89 -21.88
N SER A 152 -4.59 -15.41 -23.09
CA SER A 152 -5.74 -15.91 -23.84
C SER A 152 -6.17 -17.27 -23.28
N CYS A 153 -7.39 -17.71 -23.59
CA CYS A 153 -7.79 -19.09 -23.29
C CYS A 153 -6.78 -20.10 -23.84
N GLU A 154 -6.53 -21.15 -23.07
CA GLU A 154 -5.64 -22.24 -23.49
C GLU A 154 -6.22 -22.95 -24.72
N ASP A 155 -5.32 -23.49 -25.55
CA ASP A 155 -5.70 -24.19 -26.77
C ASP A 155 -6.75 -25.28 -26.46
N GLY A 156 -7.89 -25.22 -27.14
CA GLY A 156 -9.01 -26.13 -26.94
C GLY A 156 -10.10 -25.62 -25.99
N THR A 157 -9.99 -24.40 -25.47
CA THR A 157 -11.02 -23.74 -24.66
C THR A 157 -11.39 -22.35 -25.19
N TRP A 158 -12.62 -21.89 -24.90
CA TRP A 158 -13.12 -20.60 -25.36
C TRP A 158 -14.26 -20.03 -24.50
N GLY A 159 -14.59 -18.77 -24.72
CA GLY A 159 -15.72 -18.08 -24.12
C GLY A 159 -15.41 -17.42 -22.77
N GLU A 160 -16.46 -17.14 -21.99
CA GLU A 160 -16.33 -16.53 -20.67
C GLU A 160 -15.60 -17.49 -19.72
N ASN A 161 -14.56 -16.98 -19.04
CA ASN A 161 -13.69 -17.77 -18.16
C ASN A 161 -13.11 -19.05 -18.81
N CYS A 162 -13.06 -19.10 -20.14
CA CYS A 162 -12.63 -20.28 -20.90
C CYS A 162 -13.40 -21.56 -20.54
N ALA A 163 -14.68 -21.42 -20.14
CA ALA A 163 -15.48 -22.53 -19.64
C ALA A 163 -15.91 -23.54 -20.71
N ASN A 164 -15.85 -23.17 -21.99
CA ASN A 164 -16.30 -24.03 -23.08
C ASN A 164 -15.12 -24.76 -23.72
N LYS A 165 -15.32 -26.04 -24.06
CA LYS A 165 -14.35 -26.84 -24.80
C LYS A 165 -14.61 -26.75 -26.30
N CYS A 166 -13.56 -26.69 -27.09
CA CYS A 166 -13.65 -26.68 -28.55
C CYS A 166 -13.99 -28.06 -29.11
N THR A 167 -14.72 -28.08 -30.21
CA THR A 167 -15.17 -29.32 -30.88
C THR A 167 -14.34 -29.67 -32.11
N CYS A 168 -13.18 -29.04 -32.28
CA CYS A 168 -12.30 -29.23 -33.43
C CYS A 168 -11.66 -30.63 -33.40
N SER A 169 -11.35 -31.14 -34.59
CA SER A 169 -10.59 -32.39 -34.75
C SER A 169 -9.17 -32.26 -34.19
N ASP A 170 -8.54 -33.38 -33.82
CA ASP A 170 -7.25 -33.38 -33.13
C ASP A 170 -6.16 -32.59 -33.87
N GLY A 171 -5.45 -31.73 -33.14
CA GLY A 171 -4.38 -30.88 -33.66
C GLY A 171 -4.84 -29.49 -34.14
N HIS A 172 -6.14 -29.23 -34.23
CA HIS A 172 -6.65 -27.94 -34.69
C HIS A 172 -7.00 -26.99 -33.53
N LYS A 173 -6.80 -25.68 -33.78
CA LYS A 173 -7.09 -24.63 -32.81
C LYS A 173 -8.51 -24.10 -32.98
N CYS A 174 -8.96 -23.35 -31.99
CA CYS A 174 -10.21 -22.61 -32.04
C CYS A 174 -10.00 -21.17 -31.61
N ASP A 175 -10.83 -20.29 -32.14
CA ASP A 175 -10.90 -18.91 -31.70
C ASP A 175 -11.32 -18.85 -30.22
N PRO A 176 -10.53 -18.21 -29.34
CA PRO A 176 -10.78 -18.23 -27.90
C PRO A 176 -12.02 -17.43 -27.48
N VAL A 177 -12.58 -16.59 -28.36
CA VAL A 177 -13.77 -15.78 -28.07
C VAL A 177 -15.03 -16.52 -28.50
N THR A 178 -15.02 -17.10 -29.70
CA THR A 178 -16.20 -17.65 -30.38
C THR A 178 -16.24 -19.17 -30.43
N GLY A 179 -15.12 -19.85 -30.18
CA GLY A 179 -14.98 -21.30 -30.28
C GLY A 179 -14.94 -21.84 -31.70
N LYS A 180 -14.96 -20.96 -32.71
CA LYS A 180 -14.89 -21.37 -34.12
C LYS A 180 -13.53 -22.02 -34.38
N CYS A 181 -13.54 -23.21 -34.99
CA CYS A 181 -12.30 -23.89 -35.36
C CYS A 181 -11.53 -23.11 -36.43
N ILE A 182 -10.22 -23.07 -36.27
CA ILE A 182 -9.24 -22.51 -37.18
C ILE A 182 -8.46 -23.70 -37.73
N CYS A 183 -8.74 -24.08 -38.97
CA CYS A 183 -8.21 -25.32 -39.53
C CYS A 183 -6.79 -25.12 -40.05
N ASP A 184 -5.88 -25.93 -39.52
CA ASP A 184 -4.50 -26.00 -40.01
C ASP A 184 -4.43 -26.32 -41.51
N HIS A 185 -3.24 -26.10 -42.08
CA HIS A 185 -2.98 -26.24 -43.50
C HIS A 185 -3.51 -27.56 -44.08
N GLY A 186 -4.34 -27.45 -45.12
CA GLY A 186 -4.86 -28.62 -45.82
C GLY A 186 -6.19 -29.17 -45.28
N TYR A 187 -6.79 -28.50 -44.28
CA TYR A 187 -8.06 -28.90 -43.69
C TYR A 187 -9.12 -27.79 -43.73
N THR A 188 -10.40 -28.19 -43.73
CA THR A 188 -11.58 -27.34 -43.68
C THR A 188 -12.76 -28.09 -43.05
N GLY A 189 -13.93 -27.47 -43.02
CA GLY A 189 -15.12 -27.98 -42.33
C GLY A 189 -15.37 -27.26 -41.01
N LYS A 190 -16.52 -27.52 -40.37
CA LYS A 190 -16.91 -26.82 -39.14
C LYS A 190 -15.98 -27.16 -37.97
N ASN A 191 -15.49 -28.40 -37.94
CA ASN A 191 -14.61 -28.96 -36.92
C ASN A 191 -13.26 -29.43 -37.54
N CYS A 192 -12.88 -28.93 -38.71
CA CYS A 192 -11.65 -29.31 -39.42
C CYS A 192 -11.55 -30.80 -39.78
N GLU A 193 -12.69 -31.45 -40.01
CA GLU A 193 -12.79 -32.87 -40.31
C GLU A 193 -12.56 -33.22 -41.79
N GLN A 194 -12.43 -32.22 -42.67
CA GLN A 194 -12.36 -32.41 -44.12
C GLN A 194 -11.01 -31.94 -44.66
N LYS A 195 -10.46 -32.63 -45.67
CA LYS A 195 -9.29 -32.13 -46.42
C LYS A 195 -9.69 -31.02 -47.39
N CYS A 196 -8.75 -30.15 -47.72
CA CYS A 196 -8.98 -29.12 -48.73
C CYS A 196 -9.43 -29.72 -50.08
N PRO A 197 -10.36 -29.05 -50.78
CA PRO A 197 -10.67 -29.37 -52.17
C PRO A 197 -9.42 -29.29 -53.05
N GLU A 198 -9.45 -30.02 -54.17
CA GLU A 198 -8.34 -30.04 -55.12
C GLU A 198 -7.98 -28.62 -55.59
N GLY A 199 -6.68 -28.30 -55.56
CA GLY A 199 -6.18 -26.98 -55.94
C GLY A 199 -6.32 -25.89 -54.87
N LYS A 200 -6.75 -26.19 -53.64
CA LYS A 200 -6.70 -25.28 -52.50
C LYS A 200 -5.70 -25.73 -51.44
N TRP A 201 -5.06 -24.77 -50.78
CA TRP A 201 -4.10 -24.98 -49.70
C TRP A 201 -4.21 -23.81 -48.70
N GLY A 202 -3.47 -23.87 -47.59
CA GLY A 202 -3.52 -22.81 -46.57
C GLY A 202 -4.41 -23.14 -45.37
N VAL A 203 -4.40 -22.25 -44.39
CA VAL A 203 -5.31 -22.28 -43.23
C VAL A 203 -6.73 -22.08 -43.74
N ASP A 204 -7.67 -22.91 -43.29
CA ASP A 204 -9.05 -22.94 -43.79
C ASP A 204 -9.17 -23.03 -45.34
N CYS A 205 -8.13 -23.53 -46.03
CA CYS A 205 -8.02 -23.62 -47.50
C CYS A 205 -8.13 -22.27 -48.24
N ALA A 206 -7.63 -21.19 -47.63
CA ALA A 206 -7.58 -19.84 -48.18
C ALA A 206 -6.19 -19.48 -48.77
#